data_AF-A0A498F4G3-F1
#
_entry.id   AF-A0A498F4G3-F1
#
_cell.length_a   1.000
_cell.length_b   1.000
_cell.length_c   1.000
_cell.angle_alpha   90.00
_cell.angle_beta   90.00
_cell.angle_gamma   90.00
#
_symmetry.space_group_name_H-M   'P 1'
#
loop_
_entity.id
_entity.type
_entity.pdbx_description
1 polymer ?
#
loop_
_entity_poly.entity_id
_entity_poly.type
_entity_poly.pdbx_seq_one_letter_code
_entity_poly.pdbx_strand_id
1 'polypeptide(L)'
;LQNTRSLVPGGSYDSPYWYEEYAGPPRVFFGHTVLDEPVVSEWAVGLDTGCVYGGSLTAYDLREETLTAVPALRGGVDRSDAKVVDVAELG
;
A
#
# COMPACT_ATOMS: atom_id res chain seq x y z
N LEU A 1 4.09 -12.29 -12.65
CA LEU A 1 3.01 -11.33 -12.36
C LEU A 1 2.66 -11.18 -10.87
N GLN A 2 3.05 -12.11 -9.98
CA GLN A 2 2.79 -12.01 -8.52
C GLN A 2 3.87 -11.25 -7.70
N ASN A 3 4.95 -10.74 -8.32
CA ASN A 3 6.17 -10.34 -7.58
C ASN A 3 6.55 -8.86 -7.67
N THR A 4 5.84 -8.04 -8.45
CA THR A 4 6.28 -6.66 -8.68
C THR A 4 5.80 -5.78 -7.52
N ARG A 5 6.43 -5.93 -6.36
CA ARG A 5 6.37 -4.98 -5.24
C ARG A 5 7.42 -3.89 -5.49
N SER A 6 8.68 -4.33 -5.46
CA SER A 6 9.86 -3.52 -5.72
C SER A 6 10.33 -3.69 -7.15
N LEU A 7 10.92 -2.63 -7.72
CA LEU A 7 11.65 -2.65 -8.98
C LEU A 7 13.09 -3.13 -8.79
N VAL A 8 13.55 -3.30 -7.54
CA VAL A 8 14.85 -3.92 -7.23
C VAL A 8 14.84 -5.39 -7.68
N PRO A 9 15.88 -5.84 -8.41
CA PRO A 9 15.99 -7.22 -8.86
C PRO A 9 15.89 -8.20 -7.68
N GLY A 10 14.95 -9.14 -7.76
CA GLY A 10 14.72 -10.15 -6.73
C GLY A 10 13.45 -9.96 -5.90
N GLY A 11 12.75 -8.83 -6.03
CA GLY A 11 11.42 -8.63 -5.42
C GLY A 11 11.46 -8.45 -3.89
N SER A 12 12.40 -7.65 -3.40
CA SER A 12 12.55 -7.31 -1.98
C SER A 12 11.51 -6.28 -1.50
N TYR A 13 11.71 -5.77 -0.27
CA TYR A 13 11.02 -4.60 0.29
C TYR A 13 11.90 -3.34 0.19
N ASP A 14 12.81 -3.31 -0.78
CA ASP A 14 13.66 -2.14 -1.01
C ASP A 14 12.98 -1.21 -2.03
N SER A 15 13.05 0.10 -1.83
CA SER A 15 12.65 1.10 -2.82
C SER A 15 13.59 1.07 -4.05
N PRO A 16 13.15 1.46 -5.26
CA PRO A 16 11.82 1.98 -5.59
C PRO A 16 10.78 0.88 -5.78
N TYR A 17 9.60 1.10 -5.21
CA TYR A 17 8.39 0.36 -5.48
C TYR A 17 7.82 0.74 -6.84
N TRP A 18 7.12 -0.21 -7.49
CA TRP A 18 6.59 0.04 -8.84
C TRP A 18 5.65 1.25 -8.91
N TYR A 19 4.92 1.52 -7.82
CA TYR A 19 3.95 2.60 -7.74
C TYR A 19 4.58 3.97 -7.51
N GLU A 20 5.84 4.05 -7.07
CA GLU A 20 6.61 5.31 -7.00
C GLU A 20 6.93 5.80 -8.42
N GLU A 21 7.25 4.88 -9.33
CA GLU A 21 7.65 5.19 -10.71
C GLU A 21 6.49 5.13 -11.73
N TYR A 22 5.30 4.78 -11.28
CA TYR A 22 4.18 4.58 -12.18
C TYR A 22 3.55 5.89 -12.63
N ALA A 23 3.83 6.29 -13.87
CA ALA A 23 3.33 7.52 -14.48
C ALA A 23 1.99 7.39 -15.22
N GLY A 24 1.34 6.21 -15.14
CA GLY A 24 0.08 5.94 -15.83
C GLY A 24 0.12 6.16 -17.36
N PRO A 25 -1.05 6.29 -17.99
CA PRO A 25 -2.35 5.73 -17.56
C PRO A 25 -2.38 4.19 -17.67
N PRO A 26 -3.38 3.49 -17.07
CA PRO A 26 -4.51 4.00 -16.26
C PRO A 26 -4.19 4.25 -14.79
N ARG A 27 -5.09 4.89 -14.02
CA ARG A 27 -4.96 4.94 -12.55
C ARG A 27 -5.17 3.54 -11.95
N VAL A 28 -4.25 3.08 -11.10
CA VAL A 28 -4.23 1.73 -10.54
C VAL A 28 -4.48 1.77 -9.03
N PHE A 29 -5.50 1.04 -8.58
CA PHE A 29 -5.79 0.79 -7.17
C PHE A 29 -5.23 -0.58 -6.79
N PHE A 30 -4.42 -0.64 -5.73
CA PHE A 30 -3.67 -1.84 -5.39
C PHE A 30 -3.63 -2.13 -3.89
N GLY A 31 -3.18 -3.34 -3.59
CA GLY A 31 -2.84 -3.82 -2.24
C GLY A 31 -1.58 -4.69 -2.32
N HIS A 32 -1.55 -5.83 -1.62
CA HIS A 32 -0.45 -6.82 -1.64
C HIS A 32 0.84 -6.37 -0.92
N THR A 33 1.24 -5.12 -1.09
CA THR A 33 2.23 -4.45 -0.23
C THR A 33 1.48 -3.80 0.92
N VAL A 34 1.81 -4.21 2.14
CA VAL A 34 1.22 -3.60 3.33
C VAL A 34 1.89 -2.26 3.55
N LEU A 35 1.08 -1.21 3.66
CA LEU A 35 1.48 0.16 3.91
C LEU A 35 1.04 0.53 5.34
N ASP A 36 1.76 1.40 6.02
CA ASP A 36 1.34 1.93 7.31
C ASP A 36 0.19 2.95 7.18
N GLU A 37 0.15 3.69 6.06
CA GLU A 37 -0.93 4.56 5.64
C GLU A 37 -1.23 4.42 4.13
N PRO A 38 -2.39 4.87 3.61
CA PRO A 38 -2.68 4.72 2.19
C PRO A 38 -1.80 5.64 1.33
N VAL A 39 -1.26 5.11 0.23
CA VAL A 39 -0.58 5.91 -0.80
C VAL A 39 -1.63 6.50 -1.74
N VAL A 40 -1.55 7.80 -2.03
CA VAL A 40 -2.41 8.46 -3.03
C VAL A 40 -1.56 9.31 -3.96
N SER A 41 -1.43 8.87 -5.21
CA SER A 41 -0.90 9.68 -6.31
C SER A 41 -1.96 9.83 -7.42
N GLU A 42 -1.60 10.56 -8.47
CA GLU A 42 -2.43 10.72 -9.67
C GLU A 42 -2.74 9.36 -10.31
N TRP A 43 -1.73 8.47 -10.39
CA TRP A 43 -1.82 7.22 -11.15
C TRP A 43 -1.80 5.95 -10.30
N ALA A 44 -1.47 6.03 -9.01
CA ALA A 44 -1.44 4.86 -8.13
C ALA A 44 -2.06 5.16 -6.77
N VAL A 45 -2.91 4.24 -6.28
CA VAL A 45 -3.57 4.34 -4.97
C VAL A 45 -3.41 3.02 -4.21
N GLY A 46 -2.67 3.04 -3.11
CA GLY A 46 -2.41 1.89 -2.26
C GLY A 46 -3.40 1.84 -1.08
N LEU A 47 -4.15 0.74 -0.96
CA LEU A 47 -5.24 0.61 0.03
C LEU A 47 -4.99 -0.47 1.10
N ASP A 48 -3.97 -1.30 0.94
CA ASP A 48 -3.65 -2.37 1.88
C ASP A 48 -2.89 -1.80 3.09
N THR A 49 -3.64 -1.26 4.04
CA THR A 49 -3.14 -0.74 5.32
C THR A 49 -3.09 -1.80 6.42
N GLY A 50 -2.99 -3.07 6.03
CA GLY A 50 -2.65 -4.15 6.96
C GLY A 50 -3.68 -4.45 8.04
N CYS A 51 -4.99 -4.32 7.77
CA CYS A 51 -6.07 -4.61 8.73
C CYS A 51 -5.85 -5.90 9.55
N VAL A 52 -5.51 -7.00 8.87
CA VAL A 52 -5.31 -8.30 9.54
C VAL A 52 -4.09 -8.32 10.46
N TYR A 53 -3.15 -7.39 10.28
CA TYR A 53 -1.91 -7.25 11.06
C TYR A 53 -2.04 -6.18 12.16
N GLY A 54 -3.25 -5.65 12.40
CA GLY A 54 -3.50 -4.64 13.43
C GLY A 54 -3.54 -3.20 12.92
N GLY A 55 -3.40 -2.99 11.60
CA GLY A 55 -3.62 -1.70 10.96
C GLY A 55 -5.11 -1.40 10.73
N SER A 56 -5.44 -0.93 9.53
CA SER A 56 -6.82 -0.55 9.17
C SER A 56 -7.31 -1.27 7.91
N LEU A 57 -8.63 -1.30 7.73
CA LEU A 57 -9.26 -1.58 6.45
C LEU A 57 -9.59 -0.25 5.78
N THR A 58 -8.91 0.05 4.67
CA THR A 58 -9.05 1.32 3.95
C THR A 58 -9.87 1.16 2.68
N ALA A 59 -10.75 2.13 2.40
CA ALA A 59 -11.53 2.27 1.19
C ALA A 59 -11.33 3.67 0.58
N TYR A 60 -11.39 3.76 -0.74
CA TYR A 60 -11.34 5.01 -1.50
C TYR A 60 -12.69 5.25 -2.20
N ASP A 61 -13.25 6.45 -2.04
CA ASP A 61 -14.42 6.90 -2.78
C ASP A 61 -13.98 7.60 -4.07
N LEU A 62 -14.28 6.98 -5.23
CA LEU A 62 -13.94 7.52 -6.55
C LEU A 62 -14.68 8.81 -6.91
N ARG A 63 -15.86 9.05 -6.32
CA ARG A 63 -16.70 10.21 -6.65
C ARG A 63 -16.30 11.43 -5.83
N GLU A 64 -16.04 11.21 -4.55
CA GLU A 64 -15.68 12.26 -3.60
C GLU A 64 -14.16 12.45 -3.50
N GLU A 65 -13.36 11.54 -4.07
CA GLU A 65 -11.90 11.51 -3.98
C GLU A 65 -11.41 11.51 -2.52
N THR A 66 -12.06 10.72 -1.68
CA THR A 66 -11.78 10.63 -0.24
C THR A 66 -11.41 9.22 0.21
N LEU A 67 -10.68 9.15 1.33
CA LEU A 67 -10.33 7.90 1.99
C LEU A 67 -11.16 7.71 3.26
N THR A 68 -11.62 6.49 3.49
CA THR A 68 -12.22 6.07 4.76
C THR A 68 -11.47 4.85 5.28
N ALA A 69 -11.10 4.86 6.55
CA ALA A 69 -10.42 3.75 7.21
C ALA A 69 -11.15 3.34 8.48
N VAL A 70 -11.24 2.03 8.72
CA VAL A 70 -11.72 1.48 9.99
C VAL A 70 -10.62 0.63 10.64
N PRO A 71 -10.31 0.83 11.94
CA PRO A 71 -9.25 0.09 12.60
C PRO A 71 -9.61 -1.39 12.77
N ALA A 72 -8.59 -2.24 12.88
CA ALA A 72 -8.78 -3.65 13.19
C ALA A 72 -9.53 -3.85 14.53
N LEU A 73 -10.51 -4.75 14.54
CA LEU A 73 -11.34 -5.02 15.73
C LEU A 73 -10.72 -6.04 16.71
N ARG A 74 -9.62 -6.69 16.33
CA ARG A 74 -8.95 -7.73 17.13
C ARG A 74 -7.43 -7.53 17.04
N GLY A 75 -6.70 -8.08 18.01
CA GLY A 75 -5.24 -8.15 17.94
C GLY A 75 -4.82 -8.80 16.61
N GLY A 76 -3.94 -8.10 15.89
CA GLY A 76 -3.47 -8.52 14.57
C GLY A 76 -2.79 -9.88 14.58
N VAL A 77 -2.79 -10.52 13.43
CA VAL A 77 -1.89 -11.64 13.13
C VAL A 77 -0.47 -11.07 13.04
N ASP A 78 0.50 -11.79 13.59
CA ASP A 78 1.87 -11.33 13.65
C ASP A 78 2.49 -11.23 12.23
N ARG A 79 3.15 -10.10 11.95
CA ARG A 79 3.88 -9.84 10.71
C ARG A 79 5.11 -9.03 11.07
N SER A 80 6.25 -9.39 10.47
CA SER A 80 7.47 -8.60 10.64
C SER A 80 7.26 -7.17 10.15
N ASP A 81 7.56 -6.18 10.99
CA ASP A 81 7.49 -4.75 10.66
C ASP A 81 8.31 -4.41 9.41
N ALA A 82 9.40 -5.13 9.15
CA ALA A 82 10.20 -5.00 7.92
C ALA A 82 9.43 -5.39 6.63
N LYS A 83 8.17 -5.80 6.73
CA LYS A 83 7.25 -6.12 5.62
C LYS A 83 6.05 -5.18 5.56
N VAL A 84 6.10 -4.09 6.31
CA VAL A 84 5.21 -2.93 6.22
C VAL A 84 6.05 -1.79 5.69
N VAL A 85 5.55 -1.11 4.67
CA VAL A 85 6.22 0.03 4.07
C VAL A 85 5.75 1.29 4.79
N ASP A 86 6.70 2.07 5.28
CA ASP A 86 6.47 3.41 5.78
C ASP A 86 6.29 4.36 4.59
N VAL A 87 5.08 4.90 4.44
CA VAL A 87 4.76 5.81 3.33
C VAL A 87 5.52 7.14 3.44
N ALA A 88 5.91 7.57 4.64
CA ALA A 88 6.68 8.79 4.84
C ALA A 88 8.13 8.66 4.33
N GLU A 89 8.62 7.44 4.15
CA GLU A 89 9.96 7.13 3.63
C GLU A 89 9.98 6.87 2.10
N LEU A 90 8.85 7.04 1.42
CA LEU A 90 8.79 7.02 -0.05
C LEU A 90 9.44 8.29 -0.64
N GLY A 91 10.12 8.13 -1.78
CA GLY A 91 10.95 9.16 -2.41
C GLY A 91 10.21 10.26 -3.17
#